data_AF-A0A7C5RNB2-F1
#
_entry.id   AF-A0A7C5RNB2-F1
#
_cell.length_a   1.000
_cell.length_b   1.000
_cell.length_c   1.000
_cell.angle_alpha   90.00
_cell.angle_beta   90.00
_cell.angle_gamma   90.00
#
_symmetry.space_group_name_H-M   'P 1'
#
loop_
_entity.id
_entity.type
_entity.pdbx_description
1 polymer ?
#
loop_
_entity_poly.entity_id
_entity_poly.type
_entity_poly.pdbx_seq_one_letter_code
_entity_poly.pdbx_strand_id
1 'polypeptide(L)' 'MLEKMEKKYGIKLPRKVITIDYGDDVGDLFIRFKHAKTTHGEPTKDGQAIIHYDEKGEIAAIEILNITSI' A
#
# COMPACT_ATOMS: atom_id res chain seq x y z
N MET A 1 -2.65 -11.50 -4.06
CA MET A 1 -1.98 -10.63 -3.06
C MET A 1 -2.86 -9.44 -2.70
N LEU A 2 -3.17 -8.51 -3.61
CA LEU A 2 -4.00 -7.33 -3.31
C LEU A 2 -5.37 -7.69 -2.70
N GLU A 3 -6.07 -8.69 -3.23
CA GLU A 3 -7.34 -9.16 -2.66
C GLU A 3 -7.21 -9.72 -1.24
N LYS A 4 -6.06 -10.34 -0.91
CA LYS A 4 -5.79 -10.81 0.45
C LYS A 4 -5.61 -9.62 1.40
N MET A 5 -4.91 -8.57 0.96
CA MET A 5 -4.75 -7.33 1.74
C MET A 5 -6.10 -6.66 1.98
N GLU A 6 -6.93 -6.54 0.96
CA GLU A 6 -8.29 -6.00 1.07
C GLU A 6 -9.10 -6.78 2.11
N LYS A 7 -9.07 -8.11 2.05
CA LYS A 7 -9.76 -8.97 3.02
C LYS A 7 -9.18 -8.84 4.43
N LYS A 8 -7.85 -8.81 4.57
CA LYS A 8 -7.14 -8.79 5.85
C LYS A 8 -7.34 -7.47 6.59
N TYR A 9 -7.27 -6.35 5.87
CA TYR A 9 -7.34 -5.01 6.46
C TYR A 9 -8.71 -4.34 6.32
N GLY A 10 -9.67 -4.99 5.64
CA GLY A 10 -11.02 -4.44 5.46
C GLY A 10 -11.05 -3.20 4.56
N ILE A 11 -10.09 -3.08 3.64
CA ILE A 11 -9.96 -1.94 2.72
C ILE A 11 -10.36 -2.33 1.30
N LYS A 12 -10.60 -1.33 0.44
CA LYS A 12 -10.79 -1.53 -1.00
C LYS A 12 -9.69 -0.80 -1.76
N LEU A 13 -8.82 -1.57 -2.39
CA LEU A 13 -7.70 -1.04 -3.17
C LEU A 13 -8.17 -0.66 -4.58
N PRO A 14 -7.69 0.47 -5.13
CA PRO A 14 -7.90 0.77 -6.53
C PRO A 14 -7.25 -0.32 -7.41
N ARG A 15 -7.86 -0.59 -8.57
CA ARG A 15 -7.35 -1.63 -9.50
C ARG A 15 -6.34 -1.09 -10.51
N LYS A 16 -6.35 0.23 -10.75
CA LYS A 16 -5.37 0.88 -11.63
C LYS A 16 -4.04 0.97 -10.89
N VAL A 17 -2.99 0.37 -11.47
CA VAL A 17 -1.62 0.51 -10.98
C VAL A 17 -0.87 1.50 -11.87
N ILE A 18 -0.19 2.46 -11.24
CA ILE A 18 0.64 3.47 -11.91
C ILE A 18 2.12 3.11 -11.77
N THR A 19 2.52 2.59 -10.61
CA THR A 19 3.92 2.23 -10.33
C THR A 19 3.96 1.06 -9.37
N ILE A 20 4.91 0.17 -9.61
CA ILE A 20 5.33 -0.88 -8.69
C ILE A 20 6.83 -0.69 -8.51
N ASP A 21 7.29 -0.63 -7.27
CA ASP A 21 8.70 -0.53 -6.92
C ASP A 21 9.01 -1.55 -5.82
N TYR A 22 10.14 -2.24 -5.95
CA TYR A 22 10.59 -3.25 -5.00
C TYR A 22 11.94 -2.82 -4.45
N GLY A 23 12.00 -2.53 -3.16
CA GLY A 23 13.24 -2.17 -2.48
C GLY A 23 14.06 -3.42 -2.18
N ASP A 24 15.16 -3.63 -2.91
CA ASP A 24 16.03 -4.79 -2.71
C ASP A 24 16.76 -4.80 -1.35
N ASP A 25 16.79 -3.68 -0.63
CA ASP A 25 17.50 -3.50 0.64
C ASP A 25 16.67 -3.93 1.85
N VAL A 26 15.40 -3.54 1.91
CA VAL A 26 14.46 -3.91 2.99
C VAL A 26 13.43 -4.96 2.56
N GLY A 27 13.34 -5.26 1.26
CA GLY A 27 12.43 -6.26 0.71
C GLY A 27 10.97 -5.81 0.67
N ASP A 28 10.73 -4.51 0.65
CA ASP A 28 9.40 -3.92 0.62
C ASP A 28 8.87 -3.81 -0.82
N LEU A 29 7.53 -3.89 -0.95
CA LEU A 29 6.86 -3.70 -2.23
C LEU A 29 5.93 -2.49 -2.14
N PHE A 30 6.30 -1.43 -2.85
CA PHE A 30 5.49 -0.22 -2.97
C PHE A 30 4.64 -0.28 -4.25
N ILE A 31 3.33 -0.09 -4.09
CA ILE A 31 2.37 -0.08 -5.21
C ILE A 31 1.58 1.22 -5.16
N ARG A 32 1.76 2.05 -6.18
CA ARG A 32 1.04 3.32 -6.35
C ARG A 32 -0.11 3.18 -7.31
N PHE A 33 -1.28 3.62 -6.88
CA PHE A 33 -2.53 3.55 -7.65
C PHE A 33 -2.97 4.91 -8.21
N LYS A 34 -2.55 6.02 -7.58
CA LYS A 34 -2.91 7.39 -7.96
C LYS A 34 -1.69 8.31 -7.90
N HIS A 35 -1.70 9.36 -8.72
CA HIS A 35 -0.81 10.51 -8.51
C HIS A 35 -1.43 11.40 -7.43
N ALA A 36 -0.68 11.66 -6.37
CA ALA A 36 -1.03 12.60 -5.32
C ALA A 36 0.19 13.50 -5.07
N LYS A 37 -0.04 14.79 -4.80
CA LYS A 37 1.05 15.74 -4.51
C LYS A 37 1.71 15.42 -3.17
N THR A 38 0.89 15.04 -2.21
CA THR A 38 1.30 14.65 -0.86
C THR A 38 0.48 13.45 -0.44
N THR A 39 1.09 12.56 0.33
CA THR A 39 0.39 11.43 0.96
C THR A 39 0.79 11.34 2.41
N HIS A 40 -0.12 10.86 3.26
CA HIS A 40 0.21 10.44 4.62
C HIS A 40 0.08 8.91 4.70
N GLY A 41 1.05 8.28 5.36
CA GLY A 41 1.07 6.83 5.55
C GLY A 41 0.55 6.44 6.92
N GLU A 42 -0.36 5.47 6.96
CA GLU A 42 -0.80 4.84 8.21
C GLU A 42 -0.33 3.38 8.24
N PRO A 43 0.52 2.99 9.21
CA PRO A 43 0.92 1.61 9.36
C PRO A 43 -0.26 0.75 9.82
N THR A 44 -0.35 -0.47 9.32
CA THR A 44 -1.33 -1.44 9.79
C THR A 44 -1.01 -1.88 11.22
N LYS A 45 -2.03 -2.31 11.97
CA LYS A 45 -1.87 -2.72 13.39
C LYS A 45 -0.84 -3.84 13.59
N ASP A 46 -0.68 -4.70 12.60
CA ASP A 46 0.30 -5.80 12.60
C ASP A 46 1.69 -5.38 12.11
N GLY A 47 1.87 -4.12 11.69
CA GLY A 47 3.14 -3.57 11.21
C GLY A 47 3.63 -4.18 9.89
N GLN A 48 2.75 -4.82 9.11
CA GLN A 48 3.14 -5.52 7.88
C GLN A 48 2.95 -4.70 6.60
N ALA A 49 2.18 -3.61 6.66
CA ALA A 49 1.98 -2.71 5.55
C ALA A 49 1.80 -1.26 6.02
N ILE A 50 2.01 -0.31 5.11
CA ILE A 50 1.66 1.10 5.28
C ILE A 50 0.66 1.47 4.18
N ILE A 51 -0.49 2.02 4.56
CA ILE A 51 -1.50 2.48 3.62
C ILE A 51 -1.33 3.99 3.45
N HIS A 52 -1.09 4.42 2.22
CA HIS A 52 -0.90 5.84 1.91
C HIS A 52 -2.19 6.42 1.38
N TYR A 53 -2.68 7.48 2.03
CA TYR A 53 -3.87 8.21 1.62
C TYR A 53 -3.49 9.56 1.03
N ASP A 54 -4.23 9.99 0.01
CA ASP A 54 -4.14 11.34 -0.54
C ASP A 54 -4.83 12.37 0.37
N GLU A 55 -4.77 13.64 -0.05
CA GLU A 55 -5.42 14.76 0.65
C GLU A 55 -6.95 14.63 0.82
N LYS A 56 -7.61 13.73 0.09
CA LYS A 56 -9.05 13.47 0.19
C LYS A 56 -9.37 12.24 1.05
N GLY A 57 -8.35 11.61 1.63
CA GLY A 57 -8.49 10.37 2.40
C GLY A 57 -8.72 9.15 1.52
N GLU A 58 -8.46 9.22 0.21
CA GLU A 58 -8.55 8.06 -0.66
C GLU A 58 -7.21 7.33 -0.73
N ILE A 59 -7.23 6.00 -0.83
CA ILE A 59 -5.99 5.20 -0.95
C ILE A 59 -5.27 5.58 -2.25
N ALA A 60 -4.04 6.08 -2.11
CA ALA A 60 -3.16 6.50 -3.17
C ALA A 60 -2.07 5.47 -3.47
N ALA A 61 -1.55 4.80 -2.43
CA ALA A 61 -0.55 3.75 -2.55
C ALA A 61 -0.61 2.78 -1.36
N ILE A 62 0.09 1.66 -1.48
CA ILE A 62 0.35 0.73 -0.39
C ILE A 62 1.81 0.30 -0.41
N GLU A 63 2.41 0.24 0.76
CA GLU A 63 3.76 -0.27 0.99
C GLU A 63 3.64 -1.57 1.78
N ILE A 64 4.17 -2.67 1.24
CA ILE A 64 4.14 -3.99 1.88
C ILE A 64 5.54 -4.23 2.42
N LEU A 65 5.69 -4.19 3.75
CA LEU A 65 7.00 -4.24 4.42
C LEU A 65 7.56 -5.67 4.50
N ASN A 66 6.72 -6.68 4.30
CA ASN A 66 7.14 -8.07 4.15
C ASN A 66 6.17 -8.79 3.21
N ILE A 67 6.60 -9.02 1.97
CA ILE A 67 5.73 -9.64 0.95
C ILE A 67 5.32 -11.08 1.29
N THR A 68 6.10 -11.78 2.12
CA THR A 68 5.83 -13.18 2.50
C THR A 68 4.75 -13.32 3.58
N SER A 69 4.39 -12.22 4.27
CA SER A 69 3.40 -12.23 5.35
C SER A 69 1.96 -11.95 4.89
N ILE A 70 1.75 -11.79 3.56
CA ILE A 70 0.48 -11.35 2.94
C ILE A 70 -0.24 -12.44 2.13
#